data_AF-X6LPE4-F1
#
_entry.id   AF-X6LPE4-F1
#
_cell.length_a   1.000
_cell.length_b   1.000
_cell.length_c   1.000
_cell.angle_alpha   90.00
_cell.angle_beta   90.00
_cell.angle_gamma   90.00
#
_symmetry.space_group_name_H-M   'P 1'
#
loop_
_entity.id
_entity.type
_entity.pdbx_description
1 polymer ?
#
loop_
_entity_poly.entity_id
_entity_poly.type
_entity_poly.pdbx_seq_one_letter_code
_entity_poly.pdbx_strand_id
1 'polypeptide(L)'
;MESHLPNFQYVLHYPDIHLCIIDQIKMIQTQFNTLDDKILIKDRLNLLQYLCISTETSDVVVQCYKQVFKRDIRACTELFCVILVKLNEQQLDDVIEFFMDGLVDKDIHGSCAFSIAKIALKLNERQLNKVFECLMNAFESGKITICNFCAHALATISSQLGGKQLDNAFQYFIHRLPSYFYNDDYLDATQFLMKLKEEQLGDIFQCLINRLSDEKEDKYDCRRCAESLGKLSMKWNEKQLNDAFNSLKDMFNKNDYRTEIVWETIR
;
A
#
# COMPACT_ATOMS: atom_id res chain seq x y z
N MET A 1 21.68 6.37 5.96
CA MET A 1 22.13 6.78 7.31
C MET A 1 23.63 6.58 7.31
N GLU A 2 24.40 7.61 6.96
CA GLU A 2 25.85 7.58 7.14
C GLU A 2 26.11 7.50 8.64
N SER A 3 26.50 6.32 9.08
CA SER A 3 26.61 5.98 10.48
C SER A 3 27.89 6.59 11.06
N HIS A 4 27.76 7.38 12.12
CA HIS A 4 28.85 7.73 13.05
C HIS A 4 29.33 6.51 13.88
N LEU A 5 29.50 5.34 13.26
CA LEU A 5 29.87 4.06 13.87
C LEU A 5 31.33 3.57 13.72
N PRO A 6 32.35 4.36 13.30
CA PRO A 6 33.73 3.83 13.30
C PRO A 6 34.15 3.26 14.67
N ASN A 7 33.67 3.87 15.76
CA ASN A 7 34.06 3.49 17.12
C ASN A 7 33.34 2.26 17.66
N PHE A 8 32.30 1.72 17.00
CA PHE A 8 31.53 0.56 17.48
C PHE A 8 31.62 -0.65 16.54
N GLN A 9 32.53 -0.64 15.57
CA GLN A 9 32.77 -1.81 14.71
C GLN A 9 33.07 -3.08 15.52
N TYR A 10 33.72 -2.93 16.68
CA TYR A 10 33.98 -4.06 17.58
C TYR A 10 32.69 -4.78 18.01
N VAL A 11 31.60 -4.05 18.26
CA VAL A 11 30.30 -4.61 18.68
C VAL A 11 29.74 -5.58 17.64
N LEU A 12 30.03 -5.37 16.36
CA LEU A 12 29.56 -6.19 15.25
C LEU A 12 30.30 -7.54 15.13
N HIS A 13 31.42 -7.71 15.83
CA HIS A 13 32.32 -8.85 15.65
C HIS A 13 32.37 -9.81 16.86
N TYR A 14 31.78 -9.47 18.00
CA TYR A 14 31.79 -10.33 19.20
C TYR A 14 30.46 -11.05 19.40
N PRO A 15 30.39 -12.38 19.19
CA PRO A 15 29.17 -13.15 19.36
C PRO A 15 28.52 -13.00 20.75
N ASP A 16 29.32 -12.84 21.80
CA ASP A 16 28.82 -12.70 23.17
C ASP A 16 27.96 -11.43 23.36
N ILE A 17 28.28 -10.35 22.64
CA ILE A 17 27.50 -9.11 22.68
C ILE A 17 26.16 -9.33 21.97
N HIS A 18 26.16 -10.05 20.84
CA HIS A 18 24.92 -10.40 20.13
C HIS A 18 24.01 -11.27 21.00
N LEU A 19 24.56 -12.25 21.72
CA LEU A 19 23.81 -13.09 22.65
C LEU A 19 23.17 -12.26 23.77
N CYS A 20 23.94 -11.36 24.39
CA CYS A 20 23.41 -10.46 25.42
C CYS A 20 22.25 -9.59 24.89
N ILE A 21 22.39 -9.03 23.69
CA ILE A 21 21.32 -8.25 23.04
C ILE A 21 20.09 -9.13 22.77
N ILE A 22 20.28 -10.35 22.26
CA ILE A 22 19.19 -11.30 22.01
C ILE A 22 18.43 -11.61 23.30
N ASP A 23 19.13 -11.82 24.41
CA ASP A 23 18.49 -12.07 25.70
C ASP A 23 17.65 -10.88 26.17
N GLN A 24 18.14 -9.65 25.99
CA GLN A 24 17.37 -8.43 26.26
C GLN A 24 16.13 -8.32 25.36
N ILE A 25 16.26 -8.61 24.06
CA ILE A 25 15.12 -8.60 23.12
C ILE A 25 14.08 -9.64 23.56
N LYS A 26 14.50 -10.86 23.93
CA LYS A 26 13.60 -11.91 24.42
C LYS A 26 12.90 -11.53 25.73
N MET A 27 13.60 -10.83 26.63
CA MET A 27 12.96 -10.27 27.82
C MET A 27 11.86 -9.26 27.46
N ILE A 28 12.09 -8.37 26.49
CA ILE A 28 11.06 -7.45 25.99
C ILE A 28 9.92 -8.23 25.32
N GLN A 29 10.26 -9.25 24.53
CA GLN A 29 9.32 -10.09 23.80
C GLN A 29 8.32 -10.79 24.71
N THR A 30 8.81 -11.40 25.80
CA THR A 30 7.95 -12.08 26.78
C THR A 30 6.98 -11.12 27.45
N GLN A 31 7.42 -9.89 27.71
CA GLN A 31 6.58 -8.86 28.31
C GLN A 31 5.45 -8.40 27.37
N PHE A 32 5.60 -8.52 26.04
CA PHE A 32 4.49 -8.24 25.13
C PHE A 32 3.29 -9.16 25.38
N ASN A 33 3.47 -10.39 25.87
CA ASN A 33 2.34 -11.29 26.13
C ASN A 33 1.37 -10.78 27.21
N THR A 34 1.86 -9.99 28.16
CA THR A 34 1.07 -9.52 29.31
C THR A 34 0.76 -8.03 29.24
N LEU A 35 1.44 -7.28 28.35
CA LEU A 35 1.30 -5.84 28.25
C LEU A 35 0.08 -5.45 27.42
N ASP A 36 -0.78 -4.57 27.93
CA ASP A 36 -1.97 -4.05 27.23
C ASP A 36 -1.89 -2.53 26.94
N ASP A 37 -0.88 -1.85 27.48
CA ASP A 37 -0.65 -0.43 27.21
C ASP A 37 -0.03 -0.23 25.83
N LYS A 38 -0.83 0.30 24.90
CA LYS A 38 -0.44 0.58 23.51
C LYS A 38 0.72 1.56 23.38
N ILE A 39 0.79 2.57 24.27
CA ILE A 39 1.88 3.56 24.25
C ILE A 39 3.18 2.86 24.62
N LEU A 40 3.16 2.07 25.69
CA LEU A 40 4.35 1.34 26.12
C LEU A 40 4.78 0.27 25.10
N ILE A 41 3.83 -0.39 24.44
CA ILE A 41 4.12 -1.31 23.32
C ILE A 41 4.86 -0.57 22.21
N LYS A 42 4.33 0.58 21.78
CA LYS A 42 4.94 1.41 20.73
C LYS A 42 6.36 1.84 21.11
N ASP A 43 6.58 2.31 22.34
CA ASP A 43 7.90 2.75 22.82
C ASP A 43 8.91 1.61 22.85
N ARG A 44 8.48 0.41 23.21
CA ARG A 44 9.35 -0.78 23.19
C ARG A 44 9.68 -1.22 21.78
N LEU A 45 8.69 -1.26 20.88
CA LEU A 45 8.95 -1.53 19.47
C LEU A 45 9.93 -0.51 18.88
N ASN A 46 9.74 0.78 19.18
CA ASN A 46 10.66 1.85 18.82
C ASN A 46 12.10 1.60 19.28
N LEU A 47 12.28 1.08 20.50
CA LEU A 47 13.60 0.72 21.02
C LEU A 47 14.23 -0.43 20.22
N LEU A 48 13.44 -1.46 19.89
CA LEU A 48 13.94 -2.68 19.22
C LEU A 48 14.60 -2.38 17.87
N GLN A 49 14.16 -1.36 17.13
CA GLN A 49 14.76 -1.01 15.83
C GLN A 49 16.26 -0.65 15.93
N TYR A 50 16.73 -0.21 17.10
CA TYR A 50 18.14 0.13 17.34
C TYR A 50 18.99 -1.08 17.69
N LEU A 51 18.35 -2.21 18.04
CA LEU A 51 19.02 -3.46 18.38
C LEU A 51 19.26 -4.36 17.15
N CYS A 52 18.74 -3.98 15.98
CA CYS A 52 19.01 -4.62 14.69
C CYS A 52 20.43 -4.31 14.20
N ILE A 53 21.44 -4.86 14.86
CA ILE A 53 22.88 -4.64 14.56
C ILE A 53 23.51 -5.81 13.79
N SER A 54 22.86 -6.98 13.79
CA SER A 54 23.27 -8.19 13.08
C SER A 54 22.05 -8.88 12.47
N THR A 55 22.27 -9.90 11.65
CA THR A 55 21.18 -10.74 11.12
C THR A 55 20.43 -11.44 12.26
N GLU A 56 21.14 -12.05 13.21
CA GLU A 56 20.55 -12.82 14.31
C GLU A 56 19.71 -11.94 15.23
N THR A 57 20.20 -10.73 15.56
CA THR A 57 19.44 -9.79 16.38
C THR A 57 18.20 -9.28 15.64
N SER A 58 18.33 -9.01 14.33
CA SER A 58 17.23 -8.57 13.50
C SER A 58 16.14 -9.63 13.36
N ASP A 59 16.49 -10.92 13.28
CA ASP A 59 15.51 -12.02 13.25
C ASP A 59 14.63 -12.02 14.49
N VAL A 60 15.24 -11.93 15.68
CA VAL A 60 14.50 -11.92 16.94
C VAL A 60 13.62 -10.66 17.03
N VAL A 61 14.11 -9.51 16.60
CA VAL A 61 13.29 -8.29 16.53
C VAL A 61 12.10 -8.46 15.59
N VAL A 62 12.31 -9.02 14.39
CA VAL A 62 11.20 -9.28 13.44
C VAL A 62 10.14 -10.18 14.08
N GLN A 63 10.53 -11.20 14.85
CA GLN A 63 9.58 -12.05 15.56
C GLN A 63 8.77 -11.28 16.62
N CYS A 64 9.40 -10.38 17.37
CA CYS A 64 8.70 -9.49 18.31
C CYS A 64 7.60 -8.68 17.60
N TYR A 65 7.92 -8.12 16.44
CA TYR A 65 6.95 -7.36 15.67
C TYR A 65 5.84 -8.23 15.10
N LYS A 66 6.15 -9.41 14.53
CA LYS A 66 5.14 -10.36 14.04
C LYS A 66 4.14 -10.74 15.15
N GLN A 67 4.63 -10.96 16.37
CA GLN A 67 3.81 -11.27 17.55
C GLN A 67 2.85 -10.12 17.92
N VAL A 68 3.33 -8.87 17.87
CA VAL A 68 2.50 -7.69 18.22
C VAL A 68 1.62 -7.22 17.06
N PHE A 69 1.97 -7.56 15.81
CA PHE A 69 1.31 -7.06 14.61
C PHE A 69 -0.20 -7.25 14.62
N LYS A 70 -0.69 -8.41 15.09
CA LYS A 70 -2.13 -8.69 15.19
C LYS A 70 -2.84 -7.88 16.28
N ARG A 71 -2.12 -7.40 17.30
CA ARG A 71 -2.69 -6.70 18.47
C ARG A 71 -2.68 -5.19 18.31
N ASP A 72 -1.60 -4.63 17.77
CA ASP A 72 -1.46 -3.20 17.48
C ASP A 72 -0.95 -2.96 16.07
N ILE A 73 -1.85 -3.18 15.12
CA ILE A 73 -1.60 -3.07 13.69
C ILE A 73 -1.05 -1.69 13.30
N ARG A 74 -1.60 -0.61 13.90
CA ARG A 74 -1.21 0.77 13.55
C ARG A 74 0.23 1.05 13.99
N ALA A 75 0.56 0.78 15.25
CA ALA A 75 1.92 1.01 15.74
C ALA A 75 2.94 0.11 15.03
N CYS A 76 2.59 -1.15 14.78
CA CYS A 76 3.47 -2.08 14.09
C CYS A 76 3.71 -1.64 12.64
N THR A 77 2.70 -1.19 11.88
CA THR A 77 2.91 -0.92 10.45
C THR A 77 3.93 0.19 10.19
N GLU A 78 3.91 1.28 10.96
CA GLU A 78 4.88 2.37 10.80
C GLU A 78 6.30 1.92 11.15
N LEU A 79 6.45 1.27 12.30
CA LEU A 79 7.75 0.92 12.86
C LEU A 79 8.38 -0.29 12.17
N PHE A 80 7.56 -1.23 11.72
CA PHE A 80 8.04 -2.40 11.01
C PHE A 80 8.67 -1.98 9.68
N CYS A 81 8.08 -1.03 8.95
CA CYS A 81 8.67 -0.48 7.72
C CYS A 81 10.10 0.06 7.92
N VAL A 82 10.41 0.64 9.09
CA VAL A 82 11.76 1.14 9.42
C VAL A 82 12.76 0.01 9.61
N ILE A 83 12.32 -1.16 10.06
CA ILE A 83 13.17 -2.34 10.23
C ILE A 83 13.39 -3.04 8.91
N LEU A 84 12.36 -3.11 8.06
CA LEU A 84 12.45 -3.83 6.78
C LEU A 84 13.54 -3.30 5.86
N VAL A 85 13.88 -2.01 5.93
CA VAL A 85 14.99 -1.45 5.16
C VAL A 85 16.38 -1.87 5.66
N LYS A 86 16.48 -2.54 6.81
CA LYS A 86 17.73 -3.04 7.41
C LYS A 86 17.94 -4.55 7.19
N LEU A 87 16.90 -5.25 6.73
CA LEU A 87 16.94 -6.70 6.57
C LEU A 87 17.71 -7.10 5.30
N ASN A 88 18.34 -8.27 5.34
CA ASN A 88 18.86 -8.90 4.13
C ASN A 88 17.73 -9.54 3.31
N GLU A 89 18.05 -10.01 2.10
CA GLU A 89 17.06 -10.57 1.17
C GLU A 89 16.28 -11.77 1.75
N GLN A 90 16.96 -12.69 2.43
CA GLN A 90 16.33 -13.87 3.01
C GLN A 90 15.38 -13.51 4.17
N GLN A 91 15.81 -12.59 5.05
CA GLN A 91 14.96 -12.09 6.12
C GLN A 91 13.73 -11.36 5.56
N LEU A 92 13.90 -10.65 4.44
CA LEU A 92 12.81 -9.97 3.76
C LEU A 92 11.82 -10.97 3.14
N ASP A 93 12.29 -12.07 2.55
CA ASP A 93 11.42 -13.17 2.08
C ASP A 93 10.53 -13.70 3.21
N ASP A 94 11.10 -13.94 4.40
CA ASP A 94 10.36 -14.44 5.57
C ASP A 94 9.30 -13.44 6.09
N VAL A 95 9.56 -12.14 5.92
CA VAL A 95 8.57 -11.11 6.25
C VAL A 95 7.48 -11.02 5.19
N ILE A 96 7.84 -11.09 3.92
CA ILE A 96 6.89 -11.07 2.81
C ILE A 96 5.92 -12.25 2.94
N GLU A 97 6.44 -13.44 3.29
CA GLU A 97 5.61 -14.63 3.55
C GLU A 97 4.59 -14.38 4.66
N PHE A 98 5.03 -13.81 5.79
CA PHE A 98 4.13 -13.42 6.87
C PHE A 98 3.02 -12.45 6.41
N PHE A 99 3.36 -11.47 5.56
CA PHE A 99 2.35 -10.56 5.03
C PHE A 99 1.39 -11.23 4.05
N MET A 100 1.89 -12.12 3.20
CA MET A 100 1.04 -12.89 2.27
C MET A 100 0.06 -13.80 3.01
N ASP A 101 0.51 -14.44 4.10
CA ASP A 101 -0.38 -15.19 4.99
C ASP A 101 -1.42 -14.26 5.65
N GLY A 102 -1.02 -13.02 5.97
CA GLY A 102 -1.94 -12.02 6.49
C GLY A 102 -2.91 -11.45 5.45
N LEU A 103 -2.58 -11.51 4.14
CA LEU A 103 -3.50 -11.10 3.07
C LEU A 103 -4.74 -11.99 3.01
N VAL A 104 -4.66 -13.24 3.49
CA VAL A 104 -5.82 -14.15 3.55
C VAL A 104 -6.69 -13.98 4.81
N ASP A 105 -6.24 -13.17 5.78
CA ASP A 105 -6.90 -12.94 7.06
C ASP A 105 -7.77 -11.67 7.01
N LYS A 106 -9.08 -11.82 7.30
CA LYS A 106 -10.07 -10.75 7.14
C LYS A 106 -9.80 -9.54 8.04
N ASP A 107 -9.13 -9.71 9.16
CA ASP A 107 -8.93 -8.62 10.12
C ASP A 107 -7.67 -7.80 9.84
N ILE A 108 -6.66 -8.43 9.22
CA ILE A 108 -5.34 -7.80 9.03
C ILE A 108 -4.93 -7.59 7.57
N HIS A 109 -5.65 -8.16 6.59
CA HIS A 109 -5.28 -8.10 5.16
C HIS A 109 -4.98 -6.69 4.66
N GLY A 110 -5.79 -5.69 5.02
CA GLY A 110 -5.56 -4.31 4.59
C GLY A 110 -4.25 -3.73 5.11
N SER A 111 -3.82 -4.13 6.30
CA SER A 111 -2.58 -3.62 6.90
C SER A 111 -1.34 -4.36 6.43
N CYS A 112 -1.48 -5.66 6.13
CA CYS A 112 -0.47 -6.41 5.40
C CYS A 112 -0.26 -5.82 4.00
N ALA A 113 -1.35 -5.54 3.26
CA ALA A 113 -1.28 -4.91 1.96
C ALA A 113 -0.64 -3.51 2.01
N PHE A 114 -1.02 -2.68 2.97
CA PHE A 114 -0.39 -1.37 3.16
C PHE A 114 1.11 -1.47 3.45
N SER A 115 1.52 -2.44 4.29
CA SER A 115 2.93 -2.69 4.59
C SER A 115 3.70 -3.15 3.34
N ILE A 116 3.10 -4.06 2.56
CA ILE A 116 3.62 -4.52 1.28
C ILE A 116 3.83 -3.34 0.32
N ALA A 117 2.83 -2.47 0.15
CA ALA A 117 2.93 -1.32 -0.73
C ALA A 117 4.10 -0.39 -0.34
N LYS A 118 4.28 -0.15 0.96
CA LYS A 118 5.38 0.68 1.49
C LYS A 118 6.76 0.11 1.20
N ILE A 119 6.92 -1.22 1.26
CA ILE A 119 8.22 -1.85 1.03
C ILE A 119 8.45 -2.27 -0.42
N ALA A 120 7.46 -2.14 -1.30
CA ALA A 120 7.52 -2.63 -2.68
C ALA A 120 8.80 -2.16 -3.41
N LEU A 121 9.20 -0.89 -3.25
CA LEU A 121 10.41 -0.31 -3.87
C LEU A 121 11.73 -0.95 -3.40
N LYS A 122 11.72 -1.76 -2.35
CA LYS A 122 12.87 -2.50 -1.83
C LYS A 122 12.89 -3.96 -2.25
N LEU A 123 11.78 -4.45 -2.80
CA LEU A 123 11.65 -5.84 -3.21
C LEU A 123 12.30 -6.02 -4.58
N ASN A 124 12.93 -7.18 -4.78
CA ASN A 124 13.40 -7.56 -6.10
C ASN A 124 12.24 -8.12 -6.95
N GLU A 125 12.49 -8.30 -8.24
CA GLU A 125 11.48 -8.77 -9.19
C GLU A 125 10.89 -10.14 -8.81
N ARG A 126 11.69 -11.06 -8.26
CA ARG A 126 11.22 -12.37 -7.80
C ARG A 126 10.21 -12.22 -6.66
N GLN A 127 10.53 -11.39 -5.67
CA GLN A 127 9.67 -11.09 -4.53
C GLN A 127 8.37 -10.39 -4.96
N LEU A 128 8.49 -9.37 -5.81
CA LEU A 128 7.34 -8.64 -6.35
C LEU A 128 6.39 -9.58 -7.10
N ASN A 129 6.89 -10.48 -7.94
CA ASN A 129 6.06 -11.46 -8.64
C ASN A 129 5.33 -12.41 -7.67
N LYS A 130 6.01 -12.92 -6.63
CA LYS A 130 5.39 -13.79 -5.61
C LYS A 130 4.21 -13.07 -4.92
N VAL A 131 4.39 -11.81 -4.55
CA VAL A 131 3.33 -11.01 -3.91
C VAL A 131 2.20 -10.67 -4.88
N PHE A 132 2.53 -10.33 -6.13
CA PHE A 132 1.55 -10.07 -7.18
C PHE A 132 0.62 -11.28 -7.38
N GLU A 133 1.19 -12.48 -7.54
CA GLU A 133 0.43 -13.72 -7.68
C GLU A 133 -0.45 -13.99 -6.46
N CYS A 134 0.09 -13.78 -5.25
CA CYS A 134 -0.69 -13.92 -4.02
C CYS A 134 -1.92 -12.98 -3.98
N LEU A 135 -1.72 -11.68 -4.30
CA LEU A 135 -2.80 -10.70 -4.34
C LEU A 135 -3.85 -11.05 -5.41
N MET A 136 -3.42 -11.38 -6.63
CA MET A 136 -4.34 -11.78 -7.71
C MET A 136 -5.14 -13.03 -7.35
N ASN A 137 -4.50 -14.05 -6.79
CA ASN A 137 -5.19 -15.26 -6.33
C ASN A 137 -6.19 -14.96 -5.21
N ALA A 138 -5.82 -14.11 -4.25
CA ALA A 138 -6.72 -13.67 -3.19
C ALA A 138 -7.96 -12.97 -3.78
N PHE A 139 -7.75 -12.11 -4.77
CA PHE A 139 -8.79 -11.35 -5.46
C PHE A 139 -9.73 -12.22 -6.29
N GLU A 140 -9.19 -13.21 -6.99
CA GLU A 140 -9.97 -14.14 -7.81
C GLU A 140 -10.78 -15.12 -6.96
N SER A 141 -10.24 -15.52 -5.80
CA SER A 141 -10.90 -16.48 -4.92
C SER A 141 -12.21 -15.98 -4.31
N GLY A 142 -12.44 -14.65 -4.28
CA GLY A 142 -13.61 -14.03 -3.65
C GLY A 142 -13.73 -14.30 -2.15
N LYS A 143 -12.71 -14.89 -1.51
CA LYS A 143 -12.74 -15.27 -0.09
C LYS A 143 -12.71 -14.05 0.86
N ILE A 144 -12.33 -12.89 0.34
CA ILE A 144 -12.04 -11.68 1.12
C ILE A 144 -12.66 -10.49 0.41
N THR A 145 -13.24 -9.58 1.18
CA THR A 145 -13.66 -8.27 0.70
C THR A 145 -12.40 -7.45 0.41
N ILE A 146 -12.08 -7.29 -0.86
CA ILE A 146 -10.92 -6.52 -1.30
C ILE A 146 -11.08 -5.08 -0.83
N CYS A 147 -10.16 -4.62 0.00
CA CYS A 147 -10.11 -3.23 0.45
C CYS A 147 -9.17 -2.39 -0.42
N ASN A 148 -9.27 -1.06 -0.28
CA ASN A 148 -8.47 -0.11 -1.05
C ASN A 148 -6.96 -0.29 -0.84
N PHE A 149 -6.53 -0.73 0.34
CA PHE A 149 -5.12 -1.03 0.60
C PHE A 149 -4.60 -2.20 -0.24
N CYS A 150 -5.40 -3.24 -0.45
CA CYS A 150 -5.02 -4.35 -1.31
C CYS A 150 -4.94 -3.93 -2.77
N ALA A 151 -5.93 -3.15 -3.24
CA ALA A 151 -5.92 -2.61 -4.60
C ALA A 151 -4.68 -1.71 -4.82
N HIS A 152 -4.35 -0.86 -3.85
CA HIS A 152 -3.16 -0.03 -3.92
C HIS A 152 -1.88 -0.87 -3.94
N ALA A 153 -1.76 -1.89 -3.10
CA ALA A 153 -0.60 -2.80 -3.13
C ALA A 153 -0.43 -3.47 -4.50
N LEU A 154 -1.52 -3.97 -5.09
CA LEU A 154 -1.51 -4.56 -6.43
C LEU A 154 -1.06 -3.52 -7.47
N ALA A 155 -1.60 -2.30 -7.41
CA ALA A 155 -1.24 -1.21 -8.31
C ALA A 155 0.24 -0.81 -8.18
N THR A 156 0.76 -0.68 -6.96
CA THR A 156 2.16 -0.35 -6.69
C THR A 156 3.10 -1.42 -7.25
N ILE A 157 2.82 -2.70 -6.97
CA ILE A 157 3.67 -3.81 -7.40
C ILE A 157 3.63 -3.96 -8.93
N SER A 158 2.44 -3.95 -9.51
CA SER A 158 2.27 -4.09 -10.96
C SER A 158 2.91 -2.92 -11.73
N SER A 159 2.88 -1.70 -11.18
CA SER A 159 3.59 -0.54 -11.73
C SER A 159 5.10 -0.71 -11.77
N GLN A 160 5.67 -1.45 -10.82
CA GLN A 160 7.11 -1.73 -10.77
C GLN A 160 7.50 -2.87 -11.70
N LEU A 161 6.69 -3.93 -11.75
CA LEU A 161 6.91 -5.07 -12.65
C LEU A 161 6.69 -4.68 -14.12
N GLY A 162 5.74 -3.78 -14.39
CA GLY A 162 5.40 -3.38 -15.76
C GLY A 162 4.81 -4.53 -16.58
N GLY A 163 4.88 -4.39 -17.91
CA GLY A 163 4.53 -5.45 -18.85
C GLY A 163 3.17 -6.10 -18.59
N LYS A 164 3.17 -7.43 -18.59
CA LYS A 164 1.96 -8.24 -18.42
C LYS A 164 1.30 -8.05 -17.05
N GLN A 165 2.07 -7.85 -16.00
CA GLN A 165 1.56 -7.68 -14.63
C GLN A 165 0.81 -6.36 -14.49
N LEU A 166 1.32 -5.28 -15.09
CA LEU A 166 0.62 -4.00 -15.18
C LEU A 166 -0.69 -4.14 -15.96
N ASP A 167 -0.65 -4.79 -17.13
CA ASP A 167 -1.84 -5.01 -17.95
C ASP A 167 -2.89 -5.85 -17.21
N ASN A 168 -2.48 -6.91 -16.51
CA ASN A 168 -3.37 -7.76 -15.72
C ASN A 168 -4.04 -6.98 -14.56
N ALA A 169 -3.28 -6.19 -13.81
CA ALA A 169 -3.83 -5.36 -12.73
C ALA A 169 -4.81 -4.31 -13.27
N PHE A 170 -4.48 -3.69 -14.40
CA PHE A 170 -5.37 -2.75 -15.09
C PHE A 170 -6.69 -3.42 -15.48
N GLN A 171 -6.63 -4.58 -16.15
CA GLN A 171 -7.81 -5.35 -16.54
C GLN A 171 -8.65 -5.76 -15.32
N TYR A 172 -8.01 -6.09 -14.21
CA TYR A 172 -8.70 -6.36 -12.97
C TYR A 172 -9.47 -5.12 -12.46
N PHE A 173 -8.81 -3.97 -12.37
CA PHE A 173 -9.44 -2.74 -11.86
C PHE A 173 -10.59 -2.27 -12.76
N ILE A 174 -10.41 -2.22 -14.07
CA ILE A 174 -11.44 -1.69 -14.99
C ILE A 174 -12.73 -2.55 -14.99
N HIS A 175 -12.61 -3.85 -14.75
CA HIS A 175 -13.76 -4.76 -14.79
C HIS A 175 -14.35 -5.08 -13.42
N ARG A 176 -13.53 -5.14 -12.38
CA ARG A 176 -13.96 -5.63 -11.05
C ARG A 176 -13.86 -4.61 -9.94
N LEU A 177 -13.02 -3.58 -10.09
CA LEU A 177 -12.90 -2.53 -9.08
C LEU A 177 -12.72 -1.13 -9.72
N PRO A 178 -13.70 -0.63 -10.52
CA PRO A 178 -13.53 0.65 -11.20
C PRO A 178 -13.42 1.82 -10.22
N SER A 179 -13.99 1.66 -9.02
CA SER A 179 -13.89 2.63 -7.92
C SER A 179 -12.47 2.93 -7.50
N TYR A 180 -11.50 2.05 -7.76
CA TYR A 180 -10.09 2.34 -7.49
C TYR A 180 -9.58 3.61 -8.19
N PHE A 181 -10.10 3.93 -9.38
CA PHE A 181 -9.63 5.08 -10.17
C PHE A 181 -10.19 6.43 -9.72
N TYR A 182 -11.22 6.42 -8.87
CA TYR A 182 -11.86 7.63 -8.37
C TYR A 182 -12.03 7.64 -6.86
N ASN A 183 -11.46 6.68 -6.16
CA ASN A 183 -11.47 6.71 -4.71
C ASN A 183 -10.44 7.73 -4.19
N ASP A 184 -10.91 8.74 -3.45
CA ASP A 184 -10.10 9.80 -2.84
C ASP A 184 -9.57 9.42 -1.45
N ASP A 185 -9.53 8.12 -1.13
CA ASP A 185 -8.88 7.64 0.10
C ASP A 185 -7.37 8.00 0.08
N TYR A 186 -6.69 7.82 1.22
CA TYR A 186 -5.25 8.06 1.46
C TYR A 186 -4.25 7.50 0.41
N LEU A 187 -4.73 6.76 -0.58
CA LEU A 187 -3.96 5.95 -1.53
C LEU A 187 -4.11 6.55 -2.93
N ASP A 188 -3.11 7.31 -3.35
CA ASP A 188 -3.11 8.01 -4.63
C ASP A 188 -2.90 7.04 -5.81
N ALA A 189 -3.95 6.84 -6.62
CA ALA A 189 -3.90 6.04 -7.84
C ALA A 189 -3.07 6.71 -8.96
N THR A 190 -2.72 7.99 -8.83
CA THR A 190 -2.00 8.77 -9.86
C THR A 190 -0.71 8.09 -10.30
N GLN A 191 0.07 7.51 -9.38
CA GLN A 191 1.32 6.83 -9.73
C GLN A 191 1.09 5.64 -10.66
N PHE A 192 0.03 4.86 -10.41
CA PHE A 192 -0.36 3.74 -11.27
C PHE A 192 -0.82 4.24 -12.63
N LEU A 193 -1.69 5.26 -12.64
CA LEU A 193 -2.22 5.86 -13.87
C LEU A 193 -1.12 6.43 -14.77
N MET A 194 -0.07 7.01 -14.18
CA MET A 194 1.10 7.51 -14.93
C MET A 194 1.90 6.41 -15.65
N LYS A 195 1.72 5.14 -15.29
CA LYS A 195 2.38 3.99 -15.93
C LYS A 195 1.59 3.40 -17.10
N LEU A 196 0.32 3.76 -17.23
CA LEU A 196 -0.56 3.22 -18.27
C LEU A 196 -0.28 3.83 -19.64
N LYS A 197 -0.57 3.07 -20.69
CA LYS A 197 -0.49 3.50 -22.08
C LYS A 197 -1.71 4.34 -22.46
N GLU A 198 -1.60 5.12 -23.53
CA GLU A 198 -2.68 5.99 -24.02
C GLU A 198 -4.00 5.24 -24.25
N GLU A 199 -3.94 4.03 -24.82
CA GLU A 199 -5.13 3.18 -25.02
C GLU A 199 -5.83 2.86 -23.69
N GLN A 200 -5.08 2.42 -22.67
CA GLN A 200 -5.61 2.11 -21.33
C GLN A 200 -6.16 3.36 -20.64
N LEU A 201 -5.50 4.51 -20.81
CA LEU A 201 -6.01 5.79 -20.31
C LEU A 201 -7.33 6.16 -20.99
N GLY A 202 -7.50 5.84 -22.28
CA GLY A 202 -8.77 5.96 -22.99
C GLY A 202 -9.90 5.13 -22.39
N ASP A 203 -9.61 3.90 -22.00
CA ASP A 203 -10.59 3.03 -21.33
C ASP A 203 -11.00 3.58 -19.96
N ILE A 204 -10.04 4.10 -19.17
CA ILE A 204 -10.32 4.74 -17.88
C ILE A 204 -11.16 6.00 -18.08
N PHE A 205 -10.80 6.83 -19.06
CA PHE A 205 -11.57 8.01 -19.43
C PHE A 205 -13.03 7.63 -19.71
N GLN A 206 -13.25 6.64 -20.57
CA GLN A 206 -14.60 6.19 -20.90
C GLN A 206 -15.35 5.65 -19.67
N CYS A 207 -14.66 4.92 -18.79
CA CYS A 207 -15.23 4.45 -17.53
C CYS A 207 -15.69 5.61 -16.63
N LEU A 208 -14.87 6.65 -16.46
CA LEU A 208 -15.18 7.82 -15.65
C LEU A 208 -16.36 8.61 -16.25
N ILE A 209 -16.38 8.81 -17.57
CA ILE A 209 -17.47 9.53 -18.26
C ILE A 209 -18.79 8.78 -18.18
N ASN A 210 -18.78 7.45 -18.37
CA ASN A 210 -19.97 6.63 -18.28
C ASN A 210 -20.60 6.73 -16.89
N ARG A 211 -19.78 6.65 -15.83
CA ARG A 211 -20.24 6.79 -14.44
C ARG A 211 -20.73 8.20 -14.12
N LEU A 212 -20.00 9.23 -14.58
CA LEU A 212 -20.40 10.62 -14.39
C LEU A 212 -21.77 10.92 -15.01
N SER A 213 -22.10 10.22 -16.12
CA SER A 213 -23.31 10.41 -16.90
C SER A 213 -24.46 9.48 -16.50
N ASP A 214 -24.21 8.47 -15.66
CA ASP A 214 -25.23 7.53 -15.18
C ASP A 214 -26.11 8.20 -14.11
N GLU A 215 -27.41 8.29 -14.38
CA GLU A 215 -28.39 8.93 -13.49
C GLU A 215 -28.65 8.13 -12.22
N LYS A 216 -28.27 6.85 -12.20
CA LYS A 216 -28.38 5.97 -11.04
C LYS A 216 -27.12 5.97 -10.17
N GLU A 217 -26.03 6.58 -10.64
CA GLU A 217 -24.78 6.63 -9.89
C GLU A 217 -24.93 7.52 -8.65
N ASP A 218 -24.30 7.12 -7.55
CA ASP A 218 -24.33 7.88 -6.33
C ASP A 218 -23.66 9.26 -6.52
N LYS A 219 -24.24 10.31 -5.91
CA LYS A 219 -23.72 11.68 -6.03
C LYS A 219 -22.26 11.79 -5.60
N TYR A 220 -21.83 11.01 -4.61
CA TYR A 220 -20.46 10.93 -4.13
C TYR A 220 -19.51 10.35 -5.18
N ASP A 221 -19.91 9.25 -5.82
CA ASP A 221 -19.12 8.60 -6.87
C ASP A 221 -19.04 9.45 -8.14
N CYS A 222 -20.12 10.15 -8.52
CA CYS A 222 -20.09 11.14 -9.60
C CYS A 222 -19.05 12.25 -9.32
N ARG A 223 -19.07 12.80 -8.10
CA ARG A 223 -18.13 13.86 -7.70
C ARG A 223 -16.68 13.38 -7.79
N ARG A 224 -16.42 12.18 -7.27
CA ARG A 224 -15.11 11.54 -7.33
C ARG A 224 -14.65 11.28 -8.77
N CYS A 225 -15.54 10.86 -9.66
CA CYS A 225 -15.23 10.74 -11.09
C CYS A 225 -14.82 12.08 -11.69
N ALA A 226 -15.53 13.17 -11.37
CA ALA A 226 -15.19 14.52 -11.80
C ALA A 226 -13.81 14.97 -11.28
N GLU A 227 -13.51 14.73 -10.00
CA GLU A 227 -12.22 15.04 -9.38
C GLU A 227 -11.08 14.26 -10.07
N SER A 228 -11.26 12.96 -10.34
CA SER A 228 -10.27 12.16 -11.08
C SER A 228 -10.07 12.62 -12.53
N LEU A 229 -11.14 12.99 -13.24
CA LEU A 229 -11.05 13.58 -14.58
C LEU A 229 -10.21 14.87 -14.55
N GLY A 230 -10.40 15.70 -13.53
CA GLY A 230 -9.61 16.92 -13.30
C GLY A 230 -8.14 16.64 -13.01
N LYS A 231 -7.85 15.75 -12.05
CA LYS A 231 -6.47 15.34 -11.67
C LYS A 231 -5.67 14.81 -12.86
N LEU A 232 -6.34 14.16 -13.81
CA LEU A 232 -5.73 13.56 -15.00
C LEU A 232 -5.85 14.44 -16.26
N SER A 233 -6.34 15.67 -16.15
CA SER A 233 -6.60 16.56 -17.29
C SER A 233 -5.39 16.72 -18.24
N MET A 234 -4.18 16.81 -17.69
CA MET A 234 -2.94 16.91 -18.47
C MET A 234 -2.61 15.67 -19.33
N LYS A 235 -3.31 14.54 -19.11
CA LYS A 235 -3.13 13.29 -19.87
C LYS A 235 -4.13 13.11 -20.99
N TRP A 236 -5.21 13.88 -20.98
CA TRP A 236 -6.28 13.79 -21.96
C TRP A 236 -5.89 14.52 -23.24
N ASN A 237 -6.23 13.92 -24.39
CA ASN A 237 -6.16 14.63 -25.66
C ASN A 237 -7.29 15.67 -25.78
N GLU A 238 -7.20 16.56 -26.76
CA GLU A 238 -8.17 17.65 -26.95
C GLU A 238 -9.62 17.14 -27.05
N LYS A 239 -9.83 16.02 -27.74
CA LYS A 239 -11.16 15.41 -27.86
C LYS A 239 -11.68 14.95 -26.49
N GLN A 240 -10.87 14.22 -25.73
CA GLN A 240 -11.21 13.77 -24.38
C GLN A 240 -11.48 14.95 -23.43
N LEU A 241 -10.69 16.03 -23.51
CA LEU A 241 -10.94 17.25 -22.72
C LEU A 241 -12.30 17.86 -23.06
N ASN A 242 -12.64 17.98 -24.34
CA ASN A 242 -13.94 18.48 -24.79
C ASN A 242 -15.09 17.58 -24.33
N ASP A 243 -14.93 16.26 -24.43
CA ASP A 243 -15.92 15.27 -24.01
C ASP A 243 -16.14 15.32 -22.48
N ALA A 244 -15.07 15.45 -21.69
CA ALA A 244 -15.15 15.63 -20.24
C ALA A 244 -15.82 16.96 -19.87
N PHE A 245 -15.46 18.05 -20.54
CA PHE A 245 -16.07 19.36 -20.29
C PHE A 245 -17.59 19.34 -20.56
N ASN A 246 -18.01 18.74 -21.67
CA ASN A 246 -19.43 18.61 -22.00
C ASN A 246 -20.17 17.73 -20.99
N SER A 247 -19.58 16.59 -20.60
CA SER A 247 -20.17 15.69 -19.60
C SER A 247 -20.32 16.36 -18.23
N LEU A 248 -19.30 17.12 -17.80
CA LEU A 248 -19.36 17.90 -16.56
C LEU A 248 -20.42 19.00 -16.66
N LYS A 249 -20.52 19.71 -17.78
CA LYS A 249 -21.54 20.74 -18.03
C LYS A 249 -22.95 20.16 -17.91
N ASP A 250 -23.21 19.01 -18.52
CA ASP A 250 -24.50 18.33 -18.42
C ASP A 250 -24.80 17.91 -16.99
N MET A 251 -23.80 17.40 -16.26
CA MET A 251 -23.91 17.07 -14.84
C MET A 251 -24.31 18.30 -13.99
N PHE A 252 -23.74 19.48 -14.25
CA PHE A 252 -24.07 20.72 -13.55
C PHE A 252 -25.48 21.22 -13.86
N ASN A 253 -25.93 21.08 -15.11
CA ASN A 253 -27.26 21.52 -15.53
C ASN A 253 -28.39 20.68 -14.92
N LYS A 254 -28.10 19.47 -14.41
CA LYS A 254 -29.07 18.58 -13.76
C LYS A 254 -29.48 19.01 -12.33
N ASN A 255 -28.98 20.14 -11.81
CA ASN A 255 -29.54 20.94 -10.72
C ASN A 255 -29.98 20.19 -9.44
N ASP A 256 -29.02 19.83 -8.57
CA ASP A 256 -29.26 19.59 -7.14
C ASP A 256 -27.94 19.66 -6.34
N TYR A 257 -27.68 20.76 -5.61
CA TYR A 257 -26.53 20.98 -4.69
C TYR A 257 -25.09 20.65 -5.19
N ARG A 258 -24.85 20.56 -6.51
CA ARG A 258 -23.58 20.10 -7.13
C ARG A 258 -22.51 21.19 -7.34
N THR A 259 -22.78 22.45 -7.01
CA THR A 259 -22.12 23.57 -7.68
C THR A 259 -20.92 24.19 -6.97
N GLU A 260 -20.71 24.00 -5.66
CA GLU A 260 -19.68 24.79 -4.95
C GLU A 260 -18.25 24.21 -4.98
N ILE A 261 -18.04 22.89 -5.13
CA ILE A 261 -16.71 22.31 -4.90
C ILE A 261 -15.96 21.91 -6.19
N VAL A 262 -16.67 21.48 -7.24
CA VAL A 262 -16.00 21.04 -8.50
C VAL A 262 -15.29 22.19 -9.23
N TRP A 263 -15.76 23.43 -9.05
CA TRP A 263 -15.10 24.61 -9.61
C TRP A 263 -13.73 24.91 -8.99
N GLU A 264 -13.47 24.51 -7.74
CA GLU A 264 -12.16 24.70 -7.11
C GLU A 264 -11.12 23.70 -7.62
N THR A 265 -11.54 22.53 -8.10
CA THR A 265 -10.65 21.45 -8.58
C THR A 265 -10.19 21.63 -10.02
N ILE A 266 -10.90 22.44 -10.84
CA ILE A 266 -10.64 22.62 -12.28
C ILE A 266 -9.78 23.88 -12.56
N ARG A 267 -9.36 24.63 -11.54
CA ARG A 267 -8.46 25.79 -11.66
C ARG A 267 -7.00 25.38 -11.59
#